data_AF-A0A941R3S2-F1
#
_entry.id   AF-A0A941R3S2-F1
#
_cell.length_a   1.000
_cell.length_b   1.000
_cell.length_c   1.000
_cell.angle_alpha   90.00
_cell.angle_beta   90.00
_cell.angle_gamma   90.00
#
_symmetry.space_group_name_H-M   'P 1'
#
loop_
_entity.id
_entity.type
_entity.pdbx_description
1 polymer ?
#
loop_
_entity_poly.entity_id
_entity_poly.type
_entity_poly.pdbx_seq_one_letter_code
_entity_poly.pdbx_strand_id
1 'polypeptide(L)' 'MGSEATKLLEAALKLPPEVRAAMAGSLLDSLDTAVDADAETDWEQEIARRLNDLDSPHPRLVSWIDARRKIFGL' A
#
# COMPACT_ATOMS: atom_id res chain seq x y z
N MET A 1 -4.93 23.57 -6.46
CA MET A 1 -4.87 23.60 -4.98
C MET A 1 -5.56 24.87 -4.52
N GLY A 2 -6.38 24.81 -3.46
CA GLY A 2 -6.98 26.02 -2.88
C GLY A 2 -5.91 26.95 -2.30
N SER A 3 -6.22 28.25 -2.17
CA SER A 3 -5.27 29.26 -1.68
C SER A 3 -4.66 28.92 -0.31
N GLU A 4 -5.42 28.28 0.57
CA GLU A 4 -4.95 27.85 1.89
C GLU A 4 -3.97 26.67 1.82
N ALA A 5 -4.18 25.72 0.92
CA ALA A 5 -3.27 24.59 0.73
C ALA A 5 -1.89 25.06 0.25
N THR A 6 -1.85 26.06 -0.64
CA THR A 6 -0.59 26.66 -1.09
C THR A 6 0.16 27.35 0.04
N LYS A 7 -0.54 28.13 0.90
CA LYS A 7 0.07 28.79 2.06
C LYS A 7 0.66 27.80 3.06
N LEU A 8 -0.05 26.70 3.34
CA LEU A 8 0.43 25.64 4.23
C LEU A 8 1.68 24.96 3.67
N LEU A 9 1.71 24.69 2.36
CA LEU A 9 2.89 24.13 1.70
C LEU A 9 4.09 25.08 1.78
N GLU A 10 3.89 26.37 1.49
CA GLU A 10 4.96 27.38 1.60
C GLU A 10 5.51 27.51 3.02
N ALA A 11 4.65 27.41 4.03
CA ALA A 11 5.06 27.41 5.43
C ALA A 11 5.84 26.12 5.79
N ALA A 12 5.35 24.96 5.37
CA ALA A 12 6.00 23.68 5.63
C ALA A 12 7.40 23.60 5.00
N LEU A 13 7.58 24.13 3.78
CA LEU A 13 8.86 24.13 3.09
C LEU A 13 9.95 24.95 3.79
N LYS A 14 9.58 25.90 4.67
CA LYS A 14 10.52 26.69 5.48
C LYS A 14 11.04 25.95 6.73
N LEU A 15 10.42 24.82 7.09
CA LEU A 15 10.81 24.03 8.25
C LEU A 15 12.07 23.20 7.98
N PRO A 16 12.82 22.79 9.02
CA PRO A 16 13.91 21.84 8.88
C PRO A 16 13.47 20.51 8.24
N PRO A 17 14.35 19.81 7.50
CA PRO A 17 14.02 18.57 6.80
C PRO A 17 13.33 17.51 7.67
N GLU A 18 13.81 17.32 8.90
CA GLU A 18 13.28 16.35 9.86
C GLU A 18 11.84 16.68 10.29
N VAL A 19 11.53 17.96 10.48
CA VAL A 19 10.18 18.40 10.85
C VAL A 19 9.22 18.23 9.67
N ARG A 20 9.68 18.52 8.45
CA ARG A 20 8.89 18.26 7.24
C ARG A 20 8.59 16.78 7.06
N ALA A 21 9.58 15.91 7.31
CA ALA A 21 9.39 14.46 7.23
C ALA A 21 8.35 13.96 8.26
N ALA A 22 8.42 14.44 9.50
CA ALA A 22 7.43 14.11 10.53
C ALA A 22 6.02 14.60 10.18
N MET A 23 5.90 15.81 9.63
CA MET A 23 4.62 16.36 9.17
C MET A 23 4.05 15.56 7.99
N ALA A 24 4.88 15.21 7.01
CA ALA A 24 4.47 14.36 5.90
C ALA A 24 4.00 12.99 6.36
N GLY A 25 4.71 12.36 7.32
CA GLY A 25 4.28 11.11 7.94
C GLY A 25 2.91 11.23 8.61
N SER A 26 2.72 12.26 9.44
CA SER A 26 1.43 12.50 10.12
C SER A 26 0.28 12.72 9.13
N LEU A 27 0.53 13.42 8.02
CA LEU A 27 -0.46 13.61 6.97
C LEU A 27 -0.77 12.30 6.24
N LEU A 28 0.24 11.47 5.95
CA LEU A 28 0.03 10.15 5.36
C LEU A 28 -0.77 9.24 6.29
N ASP A 29 -0.44 9.19 7.57
CA ASP A 29 -1.17 8.42 8.58
C ASP A 29 -2.62 8.89 8.68
N SER A 30 -2.87 10.20 8.54
CA SER A 30 -4.24 10.75 8.54
C SER A 30 -5.08 10.34 7.33
N LEU A 31 -4.46 9.81 6.26
CA LEU A 31 -5.17 9.26 5.11
C LEU A 31 -5.54 7.79 5.32
N ASP A 32 -4.90 7.10 6.26
CA ASP A 32 -5.15 5.70 6.61
C ASP A 32 -6.39 5.56 7.50
N THR A 33 -7.52 6.04 6.98
CA THR A 33 -8.78 6.23 7.73
C THR A 33 -9.73 5.05 7.64
N ALA A 34 -9.52 4.16 6.66
CA ALA A 34 -10.42 3.06 6.37
C ALA A 34 -9.65 1.75 6.42
N VAL A 35 -9.70 1.10 7.59
CA VAL A 35 -9.48 -0.34 7.65
C VAL A 35 -10.75 -0.97 7.07
N ASP A 36 -10.63 -1.57 5.89
CA ASP A 36 -11.69 -2.40 5.35
C ASP A 36 -11.87 -3.58 6.32
N ALA A 37 -13.01 -3.61 7.01
CA ALA A 37 -13.32 -4.60 8.04
C ALA A 37 -13.43 -6.01 7.44
N ASP A 38 -13.73 -6.10 6.14
CA ASP A 38 -13.86 -7.35 5.42
C ASP A 38 -12.51 -7.82 4.85
N ALA A 39 -11.46 -6.98 4.88
CA ALA A 39 -10.16 -7.29 4.26
C ALA A 39 -9.53 -8.59 4.77
N GLU A 40 -9.65 -8.88 6.08
CA GLU A 40 -9.13 -10.15 6.64
C GLU A 40 -9.94 -11.34 6.11
N THR A 41 -11.27 -11.24 6.15
CA THR A 41 -12.18 -12.28 5.65
C THR A 41 -11.96 -12.55 4.16
N ASP A 42 -11.82 -11.49 3.36
CA ASP A 42 -11.57 -11.58 1.92
C ASP A 42 -10.18 -12.20 1.64
N TRP A 43 -9.18 -11.90 2.46
CA TRP A 43 -7.88 -12.55 2.38
C TRP A 43 -7.95 -14.04 2.73
N GLU A 44 -8.66 -14.42 3.79
CA GLU A 44 -8.86 -15.83 4.14
C GLU A 44 -9.53 -16.61 3.00
N GLN A 45 -10.58 -16.02 2.39
CA GLN A 45 -11.25 -16.60 1.23
C GLN A 45 -10.31 -16.74 0.03
N GLU A 46 -9.50 -15.73 -0.25
CA GLU A 46 -8.54 -15.77 -1.35
C GLU A 46 -7.44 -16.82 -1.12
N ILE A 47 -6.93 -16.96 0.11
CA ILE A 47 -5.95 -17.99 0.46
C ILE A 47 -6.57 -19.38 0.27
N ALA A 48 -7.77 -19.61 0.79
CA ALA A 48 -8.48 -20.88 0.62
C ALA A 48 -8.70 -21.22 -0.86
N ARG A 49 -9.12 -20.23 -1.66
CA ARG A 49 -9.28 -20.37 -3.12
C ARG A 49 -7.97 -20.75 -3.80
N ARG A 50 -6.84 -20.10 -3.44
CA ARG A 50 -5.53 -20.40 -4.02
C ARG A 50 -5.01 -21.78 -3.62
N LEU A 51 -5.24 -22.22 -2.39
CA LEU A 51 -4.89 -23.58 -1.97
C LEU A 51 -5.64 -24.62 -2.83
N ASN A 52 -6.94 -24.42 -3.03
CA ASN A 52 -7.72 -25.29 -3.92
C ASN A 52 -7.22 -25.28 -5.38
N ASP A 53 -6.82 -24.12 -5.90
CA ASP A 53 -6.21 -24.02 -7.23
C ASP A 53 -4.88 -24.78 -7.32
N LEU A 54 -4.08 -24.80 -6.25
CA LEU A 54 -2.82 -25.53 -6.18
C LEU A 54 -3.02 -27.05 -6.21
N ASP A 55 -4.10 -27.53 -5.59
CA ASP A 55 -4.46 -28.95 -5.56
C ASP A 55 -5.08 -29.43 -6.89
N SER A 56 -5.32 -28.52 -7.85
CA SER A 56 -5.82 -28.89 -9.17
C SER A 56 -4.81 -29.73 -9.97
N PRO A 57 -5.24 -30.56 -10.93
CA PRO A 57 -4.33 -31.41 -11.71
C PRO A 57 -3.26 -30.65 -12.51
N HIS A 58 -3.51 -29.38 -12.84
CA HIS A 58 -2.61 -28.52 -13.61
C HIS A 58 -2.64 -27.09 -13.06
N PRO A 59 -2.00 -26.83 -11.91
CA PRO A 59 -2.05 -25.52 -11.28
C PRO A 59 -1.31 -24.50 -12.14
N ARG A 60 -1.89 -23.30 -12.29
CA ARG A 60 -1.25 -22.20 -13.02
C ARG A 60 -0.26 -21.48 -12.11
N LEU A 61 0.99 -21.91 -12.19
CA LEU A 61 2.09 -21.36 -11.39
C LEU A 61 3.08 -20.57 -12.24
N VAL A 62 3.75 -19.64 -11.59
CA VAL A 62 4.89 -18.91 -12.15
C VAL A 62 6.13 -19.24 -11.33
N SER A 63 7.30 -19.17 -11.97
CA SER A 63 8.56 -19.32 -11.23
C SER A 63 8.71 -18.20 -10.21
N TRP A 64 9.43 -18.46 -9.11
CA TRP A 64 9.75 -17.42 -8.13
C TRP A 64 10.52 -16.25 -8.75
N ILE A 65 11.36 -16.50 -9.74
CA ILE A 65 12.11 -15.47 -10.46
C ILE A 65 11.14 -14.51 -11.15
N ASP A 66 10.13 -15.02 -11.85
CA ASP A 66 9.15 -14.19 -12.55
C ASP A 66 8.19 -13.49 -11.59
N ALA A 67 7.79 -14.15 -10.49
CA ALA A 67 6.98 -13.53 -9.45
C ALA A 67 7.72 -12.36 -8.79
N ARG A 68 8.96 -12.57 -8.37
CA ARG A 68 9.82 -11.55 -7.77
C ARG A 68 10.02 -10.36 -8.71
N ARG A 69 10.19 -10.60 -10.02
CA ARG A 69 10.26 -9.55 -11.03
C ARG A 69 9.03 -8.64 -11.02
N LYS A 70 7.84 -9.23 -10.97
CA LYS A 70 6.55 -8.50 -10.96
C LYS A 70 6.30 -7.74 -9.66
N ILE A 71 6.61 -8.34 -8.51
CA ILE A 71 6.34 -7.73 -7.19
C ILE A 71 7.22 -6.51 -6.98
N PHE A 72 8.50 -6.59 -7.34
CA PHE A 72 9.49 -5.56 -7.01
C PHE A 72 9.92 -4.71 -8.21
N GLY A 73 9.41 -4.99 -9.41
CA GLY A 73 9.76 -4.26 -10.64
C GLY A 73 11.25 -4.35 -11.04
N LEU A 74 11.92 -5.45 -10.67
CA LEU A 74 13.35 -5.71 -10.91
C LEU A 74 13.64 -6.28 -12.30
#